data_AF-A0A948EW53-F1
#
_entry.id   AF-A0A948EW53-F1
#
_cell.length_a   1.000
_cell.length_b   1.000
_cell.length_c   1.000
_cell.angle_alpha   90.00
_cell.angle_beta   90.00
_cell.angle_gamma   90.00
#
_symmetry.space_group_name_H-M   'P 1'
#
loop_
_entity.id
_entity.type
_entity.pdbx_description
1 polymer ?
#
loop_
_entity_poly.entity_id
_entity_poly.type
_entity_poly.pdbx_seq_one_letter_code
_entity_poly.pdbx_strand_id
1 'polypeptide(L)'
;MKQQLFELFKKRFACHLFQADRPIAAADLTYVLEAGRLSPSSFGLEQWKFVVLTSARHKQDLQAACFNQPQVGTAGAVVVILAKLADMDPDSDYIRRLLAREYPGDQ
;
A
#
# COMPACT_ATOMS: atom_id res chain seq x y z
N MET A 1 4.23 20.85 -13.70
CA MET A 1 4.49 19.85 -12.64
C MET A 1 4.02 20.26 -11.25
N LYS A 2 4.59 21.28 -10.58
CA LYS A 2 4.19 21.67 -9.20
C LYS A 2 2.69 21.97 -9.05
N GLN A 3 2.12 22.75 -9.97
CA GLN A 3 0.69 23.07 -9.96
C GLN A 3 -0.20 21.83 -10.19
N GLN A 4 0.19 20.94 -11.09
CA GLN A 4 -0.57 19.72 -11.39
C GLN A 4 -0.65 18.81 -10.15
N LEU A 5 0.47 18.64 -9.43
CA LEU A 5 0.50 17.84 -8.20
C LEU A 5 -0.39 18.45 -7.10
N PHE A 6 -0.31 19.77 -6.90
CA PHE A 6 -1.13 20.46 -5.91
C PHE A 6 -2.63 20.32 -6.20
N GLU A 7 -3.03 20.44 -7.47
CA GLU A 7 -4.42 20.24 -7.88
C GLU A 7 -4.89 18.79 -7.72
N LEU A 8 -4.01 17.79 -7.92
CA LEU A 8 -4.34 16.39 -7.62
C LEU A 8 -4.65 16.18 -6.14
N PHE A 9 -3.86 16.80 -5.23
CA PHE A 9 -4.12 16.68 -3.79
C PHE A 9 -5.45 17.30 -3.36
N LYS A 10 -5.87 18.41 -3.99
CA LYS A 10 -7.20 19.01 -3.75
C LYS A 10 -8.35 18.14 -4.24
N LYS A 11 -8.14 17.38 -5.31
CA LYS A 11 -9.17 16.53 -5.92
C LYS A 11 -9.33 15.18 -5.25
N ARG A 12 -8.42 14.77 -4.34
CA ARG A 12 -8.56 13.47 -3.65
C ARG A 12 -9.84 13.48 -2.81
N PHE A 13 -10.55 12.37 -2.82
CA PHE A 13 -11.72 12.14 -1.97
C PHE A 13 -11.87 10.65 -1.70
N ALA A 14 -12.70 10.28 -0.72
CA ALA A 14 -13.05 8.89 -0.47
C ALA A 14 -14.05 8.43 -1.53
N CYS A 15 -13.62 7.58 -2.45
CA CYS A 15 -14.50 6.98 -3.45
C CYS A 15 -15.24 5.79 -2.83
N HIS A 16 -16.58 5.82 -2.87
CA HIS A 16 -17.43 4.81 -2.23
C HIS A 16 -18.06 3.81 -3.23
N LEU A 17 -17.77 3.95 -4.54
CA LEU A 17 -18.26 3.01 -5.55
C LEU A 17 -17.36 3.05 -6.80
N PHE A 18 -17.01 1.87 -7.31
CA PHE A 18 -16.16 1.72 -8.50
C PHE A 18 -16.87 0.94 -9.61
N GLN A 19 -16.35 1.05 -10.84
CA GLN A 19 -16.78 0.22 -11.97
C GLN A 19 -16.14 -1.17 -11.85
N ALA A 20 -16.93 -2.17 -11.45
CA ALA A 20 -16.43 -3.51 -11.11
C ALA A 20 -15.84 -4.29 -12.31
N ASP A 21 -16.27 -3.94 -13.53
CA ASP A 21 -15.85 -4.51 -14.82
C ASP A 21 -14.67 -3.78 -15.46
N ARG A 22 -14.09 -2.80 -14.75
CA ARG A 22 -12.96 -2.01 -15.25
C ARG A 22 -11.67 -2.32 -14.49
N PRO A 23 -10.85 -3.27 -14.96
CA PRO A 23 -9.58 -3.58 -14.34
C PRO A 23 -8.58 -2.42 -14.50
N ILE A 24 -7.65 -2.34 -13.56
CA ILE A 24 -6.48 -1.45 -13.64
C ILE A 24 -5.42 -2.15 -14.48
N ALA A 25 -4.77 -1.44 -15.41
CA ALA A 25 -3.66 -1.99 -16.16
C ALA A 25 -2.53 -2.42 -15.20
N ALA A 26 -1.92 -3.58 -15.44
CA ALA A 26 -0.90 -4.11 -14.55
C ALA A 26 0.27 -3.13 -14.33
N ALA A 27 0.72 -2.44 -15.40
CA ALA A 27 1.78 -1.45 -15.32
C ALA A 27 1.41 -0.27 -14.40
N ASP A 28 0.18 0.24 -14.48
CA ASP A 28 -0.29 1.35 -13.65
C ASP A 28 -0.40 0.93 -12.18
N LEU A 29 -0.91 -0.28 -11.92
CA LEU A 29 -1.01 -0.82 -10.58
C LEU A 29 0.38 -1.00 -9.97
N THR A 30 1.33 -1.59 -10.70
CA THR A 30 2.73 -1.73 -10.27
C THR A 30 3.37 -0.39 -9.99
N TYR A 31 3.14 0.62 -10.85
CA TYR A 31 3.67 1.96 -10.64
C TYR A 31 3.18 2.58 -9.33
N VAL A 32 1.87 2.51 -9.05
CA VAL A 32 1.29 3.02 -7.80
C VAL A 32 1.83 2.27 -6.57
N LEU A 33 1.95 0.94 -6.65
CA LEU A 33 2.48 0.12 -5.56
C LEU A 33 3.94 0.42 -5.28
N GLU A 34 4.78 0.60 -6.30
CA GLU A 34 6.19 0.97 -6.13
C GLU A 34 6.35 2.38 -5.57
N ALA A 35 5.54 3.35 -6.02
CA ALA A 35 5.52 4.68 -5.41
C ALA A 35 5.17 4.63 -3.92
N GLY A 36 4.21 3.79 -3.54
CA GLY A 36 3.88 3.51 -2.14
C GLY A 36 5.02 2.84 -1.38
N ARG A 37 5.66 1.82 -1.97
CA ARG A 37 6.76 1.06 -1.35
C ARG A 37 7.99 1.92 -1.12
N LEU A 38 8.27 2.85 -2.02
CA LEU A 38 9.42 3.78 -1.97
C LEU A 38 9.15 5.05 -1.15
N SER A 39 7.97 5.18 -0.54
CA SER A 39 7.68 6.31 0.33
C SER A 39 8.59 6.31 1.58
N PRO A 40 8.91 7.47 2.16
CA PRO A 40 9.77 7.55 3.34
C PRO A 40 9.13 6.85 4.56
N SER A 41 9.96 6.22 5.38
CA SER A 41 9.61 5.61 6.67
C SER A 41 10.51 6.13 7.78
N SER A 42 10.03 6.02 9.02
CA SER A 42 10.87 6.28 10.20
C SER A 42 12.13 5.40 10.13
N PHE A 43 13.31 6.01 10.25
CA PHE A 43 14.63 5.37 10.12
C PHE A 43 14.79 4.50 8.85
N GLY A 44 14.02 4.74 7.79
CA GLY A 44 14.06 3.92 6.57
C GLY A 44 13.64 2.46 6.77
N LEU A 45 12.86 2.14 7.81
CA LEU A 45 12.58 0.75 8.21
C LEU A 45 11.56 0.02 7.33
N GLU A 46 10.84 0.72 6.45
CA GLU A 46 9.92 0.11 5.48
C GLU A 46 8.96 -0.91 6.15
N GLN A 47 8.40 -0.55 7.31
CA GLN A 47 7.68 -1.46 8.22
C GLN A 47 6.34 -1.99 7.68
N TRP A 48 5.98 -1.62 6.46
CA TRP A 48 4.78 -2.06 5.77
C TRP A 48 4.98 -3.37 5.01
N LYS A 49 3.89 -4.11 4.85
CA LYS A 49 3.72 -5.17 3.85
C LYS A 49 2.38 -4.96 3.15
N PHE A 50 2.39 -4.93 1.81
CA PHE A 50 1.19 -4.77 1.01
C PHE A 50 0.70 -6.13 0.52
N VAL A 51 -0.58 -6.42 0.74
CA VAL A 51 -1.29 -7.55 0.15
C VAL A 51 -2.30 -7.00 -0.83
N VAL A 52 -2.15 -7.35 -2.11
CA VAL A 52 -2.94 -6.77 -3.21
C VAL A 52 -3.94 -7.80 -3.71
N LEU A 53 -5.22 -7.46 -3.64
CA LEU A 53 -6.33 -8.29 -4.09
C LEU A 53 -6.92 -7.73 -5.38
N THR A 54 -6.80 -8.48 -6.47
CA THR A 54 -7.41 -8.16 -7.78
C THR A 54 -8.52 -9.14 -8.16
N SER A 55 -8.47 -10.38 -7.64
CA SER A 55 -9.50 -11.40 -7.86
C SER A 55 -10.86 -10.94 -7.34
N ALA A 56 -11.90 -11.06 -8.17
CA ALA A 56 -13.29 -10.78 -7.79
C ALA A 56 -13.71 -11.54 -6.53
N ARG A 57 -13.40 -12.85 -6.46
CA ARG A 57 -13.71 -13.69 -5.30
C ARG A 57 -13.12 -13.14 -4.00
N HIS A 58 -11.80 -12.95 -3.92
CA HIS A 58 -11.16 -12.45 -2.70
C HIS A 58 -11.63 -11.05 -2.29
N LYS A 59 -11.96 -10.17 -3.25
CA LYS A 59 -12.54 -8.86 -2.94
C LYS A 59 -13.94 -8.98 -2.34
N GLN A 60 -14.76 -9.91 -2.83
CA GLN A 60 -16.09 -10.19 -2.27
C GLN A 60 -16.00 -10.80 -0.86
N ASP A 61 -15.08 -11.76 -0.65
CA ASP A 61 -14.82 -12.34 0.66
C ASP A 61 -14.40 -11.25 1.67
N LEU A 62 -13.51 -10.33 1.24
CA LEU A 62 -13.09 -9.20 2.07
C LEU A 62 -14.24 -8.20 2.31
N GLN A 63 -15.07 -7.93 1.31
CA GLN A 63 -16.25 -7.06 1.47
C GLN A 63 -17.16 -7.57 2.59
N ALA A 64 -17.42 -8.88 2.64
CA ALA A 64 -18.22 -9.48 3.70
C ALA A 64 -17.62 -9.23 5.10
N ALA A 65 -16.29 -9.32 5.23
CA ALA A 65 -15.58 -8.99 6.46
C ALA A 65 -15.54 -7.48 6.77
N CYS A 66 -15.67 -6.62 5.75
CA CYS A 66 -15.65 -5.16 5.87
C CYS A 66 -17.06 -4.55 5.96
N PHE A 67 -17.97 -5.17 6.72
CA PHE A 67 -19.36 -4.71 6.91
C PHE A 67 -20.15 -4.54 5.59
N ASN A 68 -19.87 -5.40 4.61
CA ASN A 68 -20.49 -5.37 3.28
C ASN A 68 -20.31 -4.07 2.48
N GLN A 69 -19.29 -3.27 2.78
CA GLN A 69 -18.99 -2.03 2.07
C GLN A 69 -18.75 -2.23 0.56
N PRO A 70 -19.59 -1.67 -0.33
CA PRO A 70 -19.56 -1.98 -1.77
C PRO A 70 -18.27 -1.56 -2.47
N GLN A 71 -17.60 -0.51 -2.00
CA GLN A 71 -16.32 -0.08 -2.55
C GLN A 71 -15.22 -1.16 -2.46
N VAL A 72 -15.32 -2.08 -1.48
CA VAL A 72 -14.33 -3.14 -1.31
C VAL A 72 -14.45 -4.20 -2.42
N GLY A 73 -15.67 -4.66 -2.71
CA GLY A 73 -15.90 -5.65 -3.77
C GLY A 73 -15.74 -5.08 -5.18
N THR A 74 -16.15 -3.82 -5.36
CA THR A 74 -16.19 -3.17 -6.69
C THR A 74 -14.86 -2.55 -7.12
N ALA A 75 -13.93 -2.26 -6.21
CA ALA A 75 -12.63 -1.67 -6.56
C ALA A 75 -11.84 -2.52 -7.55
N GLY A 76 -11.11 -1.88 -8.48
CA GLY A 76 -10.24 -2.58 -9.43
C GLY A 76 -9.11 -3.38 -8.74
N ALA A 77 -8.63 -2.88 -7.59
CA ALA A 77 -7.75 -3.59 -6.68
C ALA A 77 -8.00 -3.12 -5.24
N VAL A 78 -7.82 -4.00 -4.26
CA VAL A 78 -7.82 -3.65 -2.83
C VAL A 78 -6.41 -3.89 -2.29
N VAL A 79 -5.81 -2.87 -1.70
CA VAL A 79 -4.50 -2.97 -1.06
C VAL A 79 -4.70 -3.02 0.45
N VAL A 80 -4.42 -4.17 1.06
CA VAL A 80 -4.38 -4.33 2.51
C VAL A 80 -2.97 -4.01 2.98
N ILE A 81 -2.85 -3.04 3.88
CA ILE A 81 -1.58 -2.60 4.45
C ILE A 81 -1.41 -3.26 5.82
N LEU A 82 -0.34 -4.04 5.96
CA LEU A 82 0.01 -4.74 7.17
C LEU A 82 1.28 -4.14 7.78
N ALA A 83 1.46 -4.32 9.09
CA ALA A 83 2.70 -4.02 9.80
C ALA A 83 3.53 -5.29 9.98
N LYS A 84 4.85 -5.20 9.78
CA LYS A 84 5.79 -6.30 9.97
C LYS A 84 6.16 -6.51 11.45
N LEU A 85 5.18 -6.81 12.31
CA LEU A 85 5.36 -6.80 13.77
C LEU A 85 6.54 -7.66 14.25
N ALA A 86 6.68 -8.88 13.72
CA ALA A 86 7.79 -9.78 14.09
C ALA A 86 9.16 -9.25 13.62
N ASP A 87 9.21 -8.60 12.46
CA ASP A 87 10.45 -8.04 11.89
C ASP A 87 10.82 -6.69 12.53
N MET A 88 9.97 -6.11 13.36
CA MET A 88 10.22 -4.84 14.06
C MET A 88 10.89 -5.04 15.43
N ASP A 89 11.22 -6.28 15.81
CA ASP A 89 12.08 -6.51 16.96
C ASP A 89 13.43 -5.77 16.73
N PRO A 90 13.90 -4.94 17.68
CA PRO A 90 15.15 -4.19 17.54
C PRO A 90 16.36 -5.05 17.22
N ASP A 91 16.36 -6.30 17.67
CA ASP A 91 17.43 -7.28 17.47
C ASP A 91 17.21 -8.19 16.26
N SER A 92 16.14 -7.98 15.48
CA SER A 92 15.91 -8.75 14.26
C SER A 92 16.95 -8.45 13.18
N ASP A 93 17.23 -9.46 12.34
CA ASP A 93 18.08 -9.29 11.15
C ASP A 93 17.52 -8.24 10.19
N TYR A 94 16.19 -8.08 10.17
CA TYR A 94 15.52 -7.09 9.36
C TYR A 94 15.91 -5.66 9.78
N ILE A 95 15.77 -5.32 11.06
CA ILE A 95 16.15 -4.01 11.59
C ILE A 95 17.66 -3.79 11.44
N ARG A 96 18.49 -4.75 11.84
CA ARG A 96 19.96 -4.64 11.73
C ARG A 96 20.42 -4.33 10.31
N ARG A 97 19.86 -5.03 9.31
CA ARG A 97 20.18 -4.80 7.90
C ARG A 97 19.77 -3.40 7.43
N LEU A 98 18.59 -2.92 7.81
CA LEU A 98 18.12 -1.60 7.39
C LEU A 98 18.87 -0.48 8.08
N LEU A 99 19.14 -0.60 9.38
CA LEU A 99 19.96 0.38 10.09
C LEU A 99 21.39 0.43 9.54
N ALA A 100 22.01 -0.71 9.21
CA ALA A 100 23.33 -0.73 8.56
C ALA A 100 23.34 -0.01 7.21
N ARG A 101 22.22 -0.06 6.46
CA ARG A 101 22.06 0.64 5.18
C ARG A 101 21.93 2.15 5.37
N GLU A 102 21.12 2.59 6.33
CA GLU A 102 20.84 4.01 6.57
C GLU A 102 21.96 4.71 7.37
N TYR A 103 22.64 3.97 8.26
CA TYR A 103 23.66 4.47 9.20
C TYR A 103 24.92 3.58 9.19
N PRO A 104 25.68 3.54 8.08
CA PRO A 104 26.83 2.64 7.92
C PRO A 104 28.05 2.96 8.80
N GLY A 105 28.03 4.05 9.58
CA GLY A 105 29.16 4.52 10.41
C GLY A 105 28.96 4.44 11.93
N ASP A 106 27.77 4.04 12.39
CA ASP A 106 27.41 4.00 13.83
C ASP A 106 27.45 2.56 14.41
N GLN A 107 28.09 1.63 13.69
CA GLN A 107 28.25 0.22 14.11
C GLN A 107 29.58 -0.04 14.82
#